data_AF-A0A9P7G4F8-F1
#
_entry.id   AF-A0A9P7G4F8-F1
#
_cell.length_a   1.000
_cell.length_b   1.000
_cell.length_c   1.000
_cell.angle_alpha   90.00
_cell.angle_beta   90.00
_cell.angle_gamma   90.00
#
_symmetry.space_group_name_H-M   'P 1'
#
loop_
_entity.id
_entity.type
_entity.pdbx_description
1 polymer ?
#
loop_
_entity_poly.entity_id
_entity_poly.type
_entity_poly.pdbx_seq_one_letter_code
_entity_poly.pdbx_strand_id
1 'polypeptide(L)'
;MASARDASGLDVTNSVPKEICLKFAKPPYVRSLAREAWFYEQLHKWQGISTAKCFGFFTATPVAQNGTLPSVVPWKESKKVPRRQRYHSDDTDDNSHHHQLKDYLPDEAPDPLGLYSDEHGFHRDSPWKTWEHSVESPLLAVLALEKLGSHYFMPDKEPPKLAQRLRKTLRAIVDDITQEGVYHNDITAFNILGVSEKARTLCPCHNRRHKWCLVDFDRADKIDPENCGPNELRRAATQGECIGELWQGFWGTVEE
;
A
#
# COMPACT_ATOMS: atom_id res chain seq x y z
N MET A 1 19.23 17.82 22.16
CA MET A 1 18.14 17.02 21.55
C MET A 1 17.30 17.97 20.74
N ALA A 2 17.00 17.64 19.47
CA ALA A 2 16.07 18.45 18.69
C ALA A 2 14.65 18.27 19.24
N SER A 3 13.92 19.37 19.47
CA SER A 3 12.50 19.33 19.86
C SER A 3 11.63 19.45 18.62
N ALA A 4 10.65 18.57 18.45
CA ALA A 4 9.62 18.71 17.43
C ALA A 4 8.50 19.60 17.96
N ARG A 5 8.07 20.59 17.17
CA ARG A 5 6.94 21.47 17.51
C ARG A 5 5.88 21.40 16.42
N ASP A 6 4.61 21.46 16.81
CA ASP A 6 3.51 21.56 15.85
C ASP A 6 3.36 23.01 15.32
N ALA A 7 2.36 23.23 14.46
CA ALA A 7 2.08 24.55 13.89
C ALA A 7 1.67 25.60 14.94
N SER A 8 1.20 25.18 16.11
CA SER A 8 0.88 26.05 17.25
C SER A 8 2.09 26.33 18.15
N GLY A 9 3.22 25.67 17.89
CA GLY A 9 4.45 25.76 18.67
C GLY A 9 4.50 24.82 19.87
N LEU A 10 3.52 23.92 20.04
CA LEU A 10 3.48 22.93 21.11
C LEU A 10 4.55 21.86 20.89
N ASP A 11 5.27 21.47 21.94
CA ASP A 11 6.25 20.39 21.87
C ASP A 11 5.55 19.03 21.68
N VAL A 12 5.75 18.44 20.51
CA VAL A 12 5.20 17.16 20.08
C VAL A 12 6.26 16.07 20.02
N THR A 13 7.47 16.31 20.57
CA THR A 13 8.60 15.36 20.50
C THR A 13 8.22 13.97 21.01
N ASN A 14 7.41 13.88 22.06
CA ASN A 14 6.97 12.60 22.64
C ASN A 14 5.84 11.91 21.85
N SER A 15 5.15 12.63 20.97
CA SER A 15 4.12 12.07 20.08
C SER A 15 4.65 11.66 18.71
N VAL A 16 5.87 12.08 18.35
CA VAL A 16 6.51 11.65 17.11
C VAL A 16 7.04 10.22 17.30
N PRO A 17 6.75 9.28 16.38
CA PRO A 17 7.29 7.94 16.46
C PRO A 17 8.83 7.96 16.39
N LYS A 18 9.46 7.11 17.20
CA LYS A 18 10.94 6.99 17.22
C LYS A 18 11.52 6.51 15.90
N GLU A 19 10.75 5.73 15.16
CA GLU A 19 11.13 5.17 13.86
C GLU A 19 9.94 5.23 12.92
N ILE A 20 10.21 5.51 11.64
CA ILE A 20 9.23 5.52 10.55
C ILE A 20 9.76 4.70 9.38
N CYS A 21 8.86 4.25 8.53
CA CYS A 21 9.18 3.66 7.23
C CYS A 21 9.10 4.76 6.16
N LEU A 22 10.09 4.82 5.28
CA LEU A 22 10.07 5.71 4.12
C LEU A 22 10.02 4.84 2.86
N LYS A 23 8.93 4.95 2.10
CA LYS A 23 8.76 4.32 0.80
C LYS A 23 9.08 5.36 -0.27
N PHE A 24 10.08 5.08 -1.10
CA PHE A 24 10.49 5.93 -2.20
C PHE A 24 9.99 5.34 -3.52
N ALA A 25 9.42 6.18 -4.37
CA ALA A 25 9.07 5.78 -5.73
C ALA A 25 10.32 5.83 -6.62
N LYS A 26 10.46 4.86 -7.56
CA LYS A 26 11.29 5.13 -8.74
C LYS A 26 10.61 6.24 -9.56
N PRO A 27 11.35 7.03 -10.37
CA PRO A 27 10.78 8.18 -11.05
C PRO A 27 9.51 7.90 -11.89
N PRO A 28 9.37 6.74 -12.58
CA PRO A 28 8.14 6.42 -13.30
C PRO A 28 6.93 6.12 -12.42
N TYR A 29 7.09 5.81 -11.12
CA TYR A 29 6.01 5.32 -10.24
C TYR A 29 5.55 6.34 -9.19
N VAL A 30 5.86 7.62 -9.41
CA VAL A 30 5.48 8.67 -8.47
C VAL A 30 3.96 8.79 -8.35
N ARG A 31 3.20 8.59 -9.45
CA ARG A 31 1.73 8.65 -9.42
C ARG A 31 1.18 7.48 -8.62
N SER A 32 1.69 6.26 -8.84
CA SER A 32 1.35 5.08 -8.04
C SER A 32 1.54 5.35 -6.53
N LEU A 33 2.65 5.97 -6.13
CA LEU A 33 2.91 6.28 -4.72
C LEU A 33 1.98 7.40 -4.18
N ALA A 34 1.70 8.43 -4.98
CA ALA A 34 0.73 9.47 -4.63
C ALA A 34 -0.69 8.89 -4.47
N ARG A 35 -1.05 7.93 -5.34
CA ARG A 35 -2.32 7.21 -5.28
C ARG A 35 -2.43 6.35 -4.03
N GLU A 36 -1.39 5.60 -3.67
CA GLU A 36 -1.35 4.87 -2.39
C GLU A 36 -1.57 5.82 -1.20
N ALA A 37 -0.92 6.99 -1.20
CA ALA A 37 -1.10 7.99 -0.16
C ALA A 37 -2.56 8.45 -0.02
N TRP A 38 -3.24 8.69 -1.14
CA TRP A 38 -4.66 9.03 -1.18
C TRP A 38 -5.54 7.95 -0.53
N PHE A 39 -5.27 6.66 -0.75
CA PHE A 39 -6.00 5.59 -0.08
C PHE A 39 -5.83 5.60 1.45
N TYR A 40 -4.65 5.96 1.95
CA TYR A 40 -4.48 6.12 3.39
C TYR A 40 -5.34 7.25 3.95
N GLU A 41 -5.55 8.36 3.22
CA GLU A 41 -6.47 9.43 3.61
C GLU A 41 -7.91 8.90 3.68
N GLN A 42 -8.35 8.12 2.68
CA GLN A 42 -9.67 7.49 2.68
C GLN A 42 -9.84 6.51 3.84
N LEU A 43 -8.75 5.90 4.30
CA LEU A 43 -8.73 4.92 5.39
C LEU A 43 -8.33 5.52 6.75
N HIS A 44 -8.48 6.84 6.96
CA HIS A 44 -8.04 7.52 8.18
C HIS A 44 -8.52 6.84 9.49
N LYS A 45 -9.75 6.32 9.50
CA LYS A 45 -10.35 5.60 10.63
C LYS A 45 -9.64 4.28 10.98
N TRP A 46 -9.00 3.66 9.99
CA TRP A 46 -8.38 2.34 10.09
C TRP A 46 -6.86 2.39 10.23
N GLN A 47 -6.27 3.58 10.10
CA GLN A 47 -4.84 3.79 10.31
C GLN A 47 -4.43 3.45 11.74
N GLY A 48 -3.42 2.59 11.89
CA GLY A 48 -3.00 2.09 13.19
C GLY A 48 -3.96 1.05 13.81
N ILE A 49 -4.95 0.57 13.04
CA ILE A 49 -5.84 -0.55 13.40
C ILE A 49 -5.70 -1.69 12.39
N SER A 50 -6.05 -1.43 11.12
CA SER A 50 -6.10 -2.40 10.02
C SER A 50 -5.12 -2.05 8.90
N THR A 51 -4.69 -0.79 8.83
CA THR A 51 -3.63 -0.31 7.93
C THR A 51 -2.48 0.33 8.73
N ALA A 52 -1.37 0.61 8.06
CA ALA A 52 -0.30 1.45 8.62
C ALA A 52 -0.81 2.87 8.89
N LYS A 53 -0.26 3.55 9.91
CA LYS A 53 -0.41 5.01 9.96
C LYS A 53 0.37 5.64 8.82
N CYS A 54 -0.24 6.58 8.12
CA CYS A 54 0.38 7.42 7.11
C CYS A 54 0.67 8.78 7.72
N PHE A 55 1.95 9.16 7.72
CA PHE A 55 2.41 10.46 8.21
C PHE A 55 2.44 11.53 7.12
N GLY A 56 2.23 11.12 5.86
CA GLY A 56 2.08 12.01 4.73
C GLY A 56 2.88 11.56 3.51
N PHE A 57 2.50 12.16 2.39
CA PHE A 57 3.20 12.07 1.12
C PHE A 57 3.92 13.39 0.85
N PHE A 58 5.20 13.29 0.52
CA PHE A 58 6.06 14.45 0.33
C PHE A 58 6.78 14.33 -1.00
N THR A 59 6.97 15.48 -1.63
CA THR A 59 7.70 15.58 -2.88
C THR A 59 8.77 16.66 -2.76
N ALA A 60 9.88 16.45 -3.47
CA ALA A 60 10.96 17.42 -3.55
C ALA A 60 11.56 17.39 -4.94
N THR A 61 11.84 18.57 -5.48
CA THR A 61 12.68 18.70 -6.68
C THR A 61 14.14 18.59 -6.23
N PRO A 62 14.88 17.55 -6.65
CA PRO A 62 16.28 17.41 -6.30
C PRO A 62 17.08 18.59 -6.86
N VAL A 63 17.89 19.23 -6.02
CA VAL A 63 18.82 20.26 -6.48
C VAL A 63 20.11 19.59 -6.91
N ALA A 64 20.57 19.87 -8.12
CA ALA A 64 21.84 19.35 -8.61
C ALA A 64 22.99 19.83 -7.71
N GLN A 65 23.76 18.88 -7.18
CA GLN A 65 25.00 19.19 -6.47
C GLN A 65 26.15 18.93 -7.44
N ASN A 66 26.99 19.95 -7.68
CA ASN A 66 28.10 19.89 -8.64
C ASN A 66 27.67 19.44 -10.05
N GLY A 67 26.50 19.89 -10.52
CA GLY A 67 25.96 19.54 -11.83
C GLY A 67 25.42 18.10 -11.96
N THR A 68 25.39 17.32 -10.87
CA THR A 68 24.82 15.97 -10.87
C THR A 68 23.58 15.91 -9.99
N LEU A 69 22.50 15.35 -10.53
CA LEU A 69 21.30 15.07 -9.74
C LEU A 69 21.56 13.89 -8.80
N PRO A 70 21.13 13.95 -7.53
CA PRO A 70 21.28 12.84 -6.61
C PRO A 70 20.46 11.64 -7.13
N SER A 71 21.13 10.49 -7.29
CA SER A 71 20.48 9.24 -7.63
C SER A 71 20.00 8.55 -6.36
N VAL A 72 18.69 8.27 -6.27
CA VAL A 72 18.15 7.40 -5.23
C VAL A 72 18.31 5.97 -5.68
N VAL A 73 19.37 5.33 -5.19
CA VAL A 73 19.56 3.89 -5.38
C VAL A 73 18.92 3.14 -4.22
N PRO A 74 18.22 2.01 -4.47
CA PRO A 74 17.78 1.12 -3.41
C PRO A 74 18.97 0.78 -2.51
N TRP A 75 18.73 0.72 -1.20
CA TRP A 75 19.78 0.43 -0.24
C TRP A 75 20.48 -0.89 -0.61
N LYS A 76 21.77 -0.82 -0.95
CA LYS A 76 22.54 -2.00 -1.37
C LYS A 76 22.69 -2.95 -0.17
N GLU A 77 22.31 -4.21 -0.42
CA GLU A 77 22.52 -5.42 0.41
C GLU A 77 21.56 -5.68 1.57
N SER A 78 20.32 -6.10 1.27
CA SER A 78 19.78 -7.25 2.01
C SER A 78 20.36 -8.52 1.37
N LYS A 79 21.11 -9.30 2.15
CA LYS A 79 21.71 -10.60 1.78
C LYS A 79 20.85 -11.31 0.74
N LYS A 80 21.42 -11.54 -0.45
CA LYS A 80 20.84 -12.25 -1.61
C LYS A 80 19.55 -12.97 -1.25
N VAL A 81 18.45 -12.25 -1.37
CA VAL A 81 17.14 -12.86 -1.26
C VAL A 81 17.10 -13.98 -2.30
N PRO A 82 16.80 -15.24 -1.93
CA PRO A 82 16.83 -16.36 -2.86
C PRO A 82 16.05 -15.99 -4.13
N ARG A 83 16.60 -16.32 -5.30
CA ARG A 83 16.06 -15.96 -6.63
C ARG A 83 14.56 -16.27 -6.82
N ARG A 84 13.97 -17.13 -5.99
CA ARG A 84 12.54 -17.47 -5.96
C ARG A 84 11.63 -16.36 -5.36
N GLN A 85 12.16 -15.27 -4.80
CA GLN A 85 11.38 -14.11 -4.30
C GLN A 85 11.30 -12.92 -5.28
N ARG A 86 11.68 -13.10 -6.55
CA ARG A 86 11.53 -12.06 -7.59
C ARG A 86 10.23 -12.27 -8.36
N TYR A 87 9.11 -11.76 -7.85
CA TYR A 87 7.90 -11.59 -8.68
C TYR A 87 7.67 -10.15 -9.17
N HIS A 88 8.52 -9.21 -8.78
CA HIS A 88 8.63 -7.90 -9.45
C HIS A 88 10.01 -7.78 -10.09
N SER A 89 10.18 -8.44 -11.23
CA SER A 89 11.30 -8.24 -12.14
C SER A 89 11.11 -6.92 -12.89
N ASP A 90 11.11 -5.82 -12.16
CA ASP A 90 11.03 -4.46 -12.72
C ASP A 90 12.37 -3.96 -13.27
N ASP A 91 13.41 -4.80 -13.17
CA ASP A 91 14.79 -4.51 -13.56
C ASP A 91 15.24 -5.29 -14.82
N THR A 92 14.34 -5.95 -15.55
CA THR A 92 14.68 -6.35 -16.91
C THR A 92 14.57 -5.11 -17.80
N ASP A 93 15.75 -4.65 -18.21
CA ASP A 93 16.06 -3.70 -19.28
C ASP A 93 15.53 -4.23 -20.63
N ASP A 94 14.26 -4.61 -20.68
CA ASP A 94 13.61 -5.17 -21.85
C ASP A 94 13.15 -4.02 -22.73
N ASN A 95 13.86 -3.87 -23.85
CA ASN A 95 13.57 -2.98 -24.98
C ASN A 95 12.26 -3.35 -25.71
N SER A 96 11.29 -3.97 -25.03
CA SER A 96 9.96 -4.14 -25.57
C SER A 96 9.21 -2.81 -25.50
N HIS A 97 8.42 -2.54 -26.53
CA HIS A 97 7.65 -1.31 -26.76
C HIS A 97 6.55 -1.04 -25.69
N HIS A 98 6.66 -1.58 -24.47
CA HIS A 98 5.72 -1.49 -23.36
C HIS A 98 6.04 -0.37 -22.35
N HIS A 99 6.93 0.58 -22.68
CA HIS A 99 7.22 1.74 -21.82
C HIS A 99 5.98 2.57 -21.45
N GLN A 100 4.91 2.50 -22.24
CA GLN A 100 3.63 3.17 -21.97
C GLN A 100 2.79 2.54 -20.86
N LEU A 101 3.12 1.35 -20.34
CA LEU A 101 2.30 0.63 -19.35
C LEU A 101 2.88 0.61 -17.93
N LYS A 102 4.08 1.16 -17.69
CA LYS A 102 4.77 0.97 -16.41
C LYS A 102 3.99 1.58 -15.24
N ASP A 103 3.45 2.80 -15.37
CA ASP A 103 2.66 3.46 -14.31
C ASP A 103 1.15 3.44 -14.57
N TYR A 104 0.67 2.38 -15.24
CA TYR A 104 -0.76 2.23 -15.48
C TYR A 104 -1.50 2.06 -14.16
N LEU A 105 -2.50 2.90 -13.90
CA LEU A 105 -3.29 2.86 -12.67
C LEU A 105 -4.65 2.18 -12.93
N PRO A 106 -5.24 1.46 -11.94
CA PRO A 106 -6.52 0.76 -12.14
C PRO A 106 -7.66 1.65 -12.65
N ASP A 107 -7.61 2.95 -12.34
CA ASP A 107 -8.59 3.97 -12.70
C ASP A 107 -8.37 4.63 -14.07
N GLU A 108 -7.30 4.26 -14.77
CA GLU A 108 -7.10 4.62 -16.17
C GLU A 108 -7.75 3.62 -17.13
N ALA A 109 -8.20 2.48 -16.63
CA ALA A 109 -9.08 1.61 -17.39
C ALA A 109 -10.32 2.40 -17.80
N PRO A 110 -10.85 2.22 -19.03
CA PRO A 110 -12.24 2.56 -19.29
C PRO A 110 -13.05 1.96 -18.15
N ASP A 111 -13.89 2.77 -17.54
CA ASP A 111 -14.83 2.34 -16.51
C ASP A 111 -16.17 2.07 -17.21
N PRO A 112 -16.35 0.91 -17.88
CA PRO A 112 -17.57 0.62 -18.63
C PRO A 112 -18.80 0.54 -17.73
N LEU A 113 -18.60 0.47 -16.41
CA LEU A 113 -19.66 0.28 -15.43
C LEU A 113 -19.90 1.53 -14.56
N GLY A 114 -19.09 2.60 -14.71
CA GLY A 114 -19.23 3.83 -13.93
C GLY A 114 -19.02 3.62 -12.43
N LEU A 115 -18.20 2.64 -12.05
CA LEU A 115 -18.00 2.17 -10.68
C LEU A 115 -16.97 2.97 -9.91
N TYR A 116 -16.13 3.74 -10.60
CA TYR A 116 -15.14 4.56 -9.95
C TYR A 116 -15.82 5.75 -9.29
N SER A 117 -15.93 5.69 -7.97
CA SER A 117 -16.49 6.78 -7.21
C SER A 117 -15.41 7.77 -6.83
N ASP A 118 -15.39 8.89 -7.55
CA ASP A 118 -14.60 10.05 -7.19
C ASP A 118 -15.50 11.10 -6.54
N GLU A 119 -16.08 10.74 -5.37
CA GLU A 119 -17.21 11.44 -4.70
C GLU A 119 -16.99 12.94 -4.48
N HIS A 120 -15.76 13.43 -4.66
CA HIS A 120 -15.39 14.82 -4.47
C HIS A 120 -14.41 15.34 -5.52
N GLY A 121 -14.20 14.61 -6.62
CA GLY A 121 -13.21 14.99 -7.63
C GLY A 121 -11.76 14.81 -7.16
N PHE A 122 -11.51 14.19 -6.01
CA PHE A 122 -10.16 14.06 -5.45
C PHE A 122 -9.20 13.32 -6.37
N HIS A 123 -9.66 12.33 -7.14
CA HIS A 123 -8.85 11.67 -8.14
C HIS A 123 -8.78 12.46 -9.45
N ARG A 124 -9.94 12.85 -10.00
CA ARG A 124 -10.07 13.55 -11.29
C ARG A 124 -9.33 14.88 -11.30
N ASP A 125 -9.42 15.61 -10.20
CA ASP A 125 -8.89 16.96 -10.04
C ASP A 125 -7.50 16.92 -9.36
N SER A 126 -6.97 15.71 -9.09
CA SER A 126 -5.60 15.53 -8.57
C SER A 126 -4.57 15.92 -9.62
N PRO A 127 -3.53 16.69 -9.25
CA PRO A 127 -2.40 16.94 -10.14
C PRO A 127 -1.64 15.66 -10.51
N TRP A 128 -1.77 14.59 -9.70
CA TRP A 128 -1.10 13.30 -9.94
C TRP A 128 -1.75 12.49 -11.05
N LYS A 129 -3.02 12.76 -11.37
CA LYS A 129 -3.74 12.03 -12.42
C LYS A 129 -3.10 12.19 -13.80
N THR A 130 -2.57 13.38 -14.11
CA THR A 130 -1.92 13.64 -15.40
C THR A 130 -0.44 13.93 -15.25
N TRP A 131 0.13 13.70 -14.08
CA TRP A 131 1.55 13.93 -13.86
C TRP A 131 2.35 12.91 -14.68
N GLU A 132 3.43 13.36 -15.30
CA GLU A 132 4.36 12.49 -16.01
C GLU A 132 5.79 12.77 -15.55
N HIS A 133 6.61 11.72 -15.51
CA HIS A 133 8.02 11.87 -15.19
C HIS A 133 8.75 12.69 -16.27
N SER A 134 9.43 13.75 -15.85
CA SER A 134 10.33 14.54 -16.70
C SER A 134 11.77 14.43 -16.20
N VAL A 135 12.70 14.18 -17.12
CA VAL A 135 14.14 14.14 -16.83
C VAL A 135 14.67 15.55 -16.57
N GLU A 136 14.08 16.55 -17.21
CA GLU A 136 14.42 17.97 -17.10
C GLU A 136 13.94 18.57 -15.77
N SER A 137 12.87 18.01 -15.20
CA SER A 137 12.29 18.40 -13.92
C SER A 137 12.05 17.17 -13.05
N PRO A 138 13.12 16.52 -12.55
CA PRO A 138 13.00 15.31 -11.76
C PRO A 138 12.26 15.59 -10.46
N LEU A 139 11.49 14.59 -10.02
CA LEU A 139 10.77 14.66 -8.76
C LEU A 139 11.11 13.45 -7.89
N LEU A 140 11.52 13.74 -6.66
CA LEU A 140 11.62 12.73 -5.62
C LEU A 140 10.29 12.68 -4.87
N ALA A 141 9.67 11.51 -4.80
CA ALA A 141 8.47 11.27 -4.03
C ALA A 141 8.74 10.27 -2.90
N VAL A 142 8.24 10.60 -1.70
CA VAL A 142 8.37 9.77 -0.51
C VAL A 142 7.05 9.70 0.24
N LEU A 143 6.67 8.49 0.62
CA LEU A 143 5.56 8.21 1.50
C LEU A 143 6.10 7.81 2.87
N ALA A 144 5.74 8.55 3.90
CA ALA A 144 6.16 8.29 5.27
C ALA A 144 5.07 7.50 6.02
N LEU A 145 5.42 6.30 6.48
CA LEU A 145 4.49 5.36 7.10
C LEU A 145 4.97 4.91 8.48
N GLU A 146 4.05 4.35 9.27
CA GLU A 146 4.36 3.58 10.48
C GLU A 146 5.37 2.48 10.15
N LYS A 147 6.43 2.36 10.95
CA LYS A 147 7.33 1.21 10.84
C LYS A 147 6.64 -0.02 11.40
N LEU A 148 6.33 -0.96 10.51
CA LEU A 148 5.71 -2.24 10.84
C LEU A 148 6.76 -3.36 11.01
N GLY A 149 6.30 -4.51 11.46
CA GLY A 149 7.11 -5.71 11.61
C GLY A 149 7.36 -6.44 10.29
N SER A 150 7.85 -7.67 10.39
CA SER A 150 8.14 -8.51 9.23
C SER A 150 6.88 -8.84 8.42
N HIS A 151 7.08 -9.09 7.12
CA HIS A 151 6.07 -9.66 6.25
C HIS A 151 5.50 -10.93 6.85
N TYR A 152 4.24 -11.18 6.51
CA TYR A 152 3.64 -12.46 6.79
C TYR A 152 4.39 -13.58 6.06
N PHE A 153 4.69 -14.65 6.78
CA PHE A 153 5.29 -15.86 6.22
C PHE A 153 4.38 -17.04 6.53
N MET A 154 3.89 -17.72 5.49
CA MET A 154 3.25 -19.03 5.66
C MET A 154 4.31 -20.12 5.66
N PRO A 155 4.38 -20.95 6.71
CA PRO A 155 5.02 -22.25 6.62
C PRO A 155 4.33 -23.14 5.57
N ASP A 156 5.10 -23.83 4.73
CA ASP A 156 4.62 -24.72 3.66
C ASP A 156 3.73 -25.88 4.16
N LYS A 157 3.76 -26.17 5.47
CA LYS A 157 3.04 -27.28 6.11
C LYS A 157 2.21 -26.82 7.32
N GLU A 158 1.54 -25.67 7.23
CA GLU A 158 0.65 -25.27 8.33
C GLU A 158 -0.53 -26.24 8.49
N PRO A 159 -0.88 -26.62 9.74
CA PRO A 159 -2.09 -27.38 9.99
C PRO A 159 -3.32 -26.63 9.47
N PRO A 160 -4.30 -27.28 8.83
CA PRO A 160 -5.48 -26.63 8.24
C PRO A 160 -6.24 -25.70 9.21
N LYS A 161 -6.24 -26.03 10.50
CA LYS A 161 -6.86 -25.21 11.56
C LYS A 161 -6.16 -23.87 11.77
N LEU A 162 -4.83 -23.81 11.61
CA LEU A 162 -4.06 -22.58 11.76
C LEU A 162 -4.31 -21.66 10.56
N ALA A 163 -4.24 -22.20 9.35
CA ALA A 163 -4.61 -21.49 8.12
C ALA A 163 -6.04 -20.91 8.18
N GLN A 164 -7.00 -21.67 8.72
CA GLN A 164 -8.37 -21.17 8.91
C GLN A 164 -8.44 -19.99 9.89
N ARG A 165 -7.72 -20.06 11.03
CA ARG A 165 -7.67 -18.96 12.01
C ARG A 165 -7.02 -17.71 11.44
N LEU A 166 -5.97 -17.88 10.64
CA LEU A 166 -5.32 -16.79 9.94
C LEU A 166 -6.27 -16.14 8.93
N ARG A 167 -6.97 -16.93 8.10
CA ARG A 167 -7.96 -16.40 7.16
C ARG A 167 -9.03 -15.59 7.86
N LYS A 168 -9.53 -16.06 9.00
CA LYS A 168 -10.46 -15.28 9.84
C LYS A 168 -9.81 -14.01 10.42
N THR A 169 -8.50 -14.01 10.59
CA THR A 169 -7.76 -12.84 11.06
C THR A 169 -7.65 -11.78 9.96
N LEU A 170 -7.20 -12.18 8.78
CA LEU A 170 -7.04 -11.30 7.62
C LEU A 170 -8.39 -10.82 7.07
N ARG A 171 -9.41 -11.68 7.05
CA ARG A 171 -10.77 -11.30 6.62
C ARG A 171 -11.28 -10.10 7.41
N ALA A 172 -11.12 -10.09 8.73
CA ALA A 172 -11.56 -8.93 9.52
C ALA A 172 -10.83 -7.63 9.18
N ILE A 173 -9.54 -7.70 8.80
CA ILE A 173 -8.78 -6.51 8.37
C ILE A 173 -9.32 -6.02 7.02
N VAL A 174 -9.66 -6.94 6.13
CA VAL A 174 -10.34 -6.63 4.86
C VAL A 174 -11.72 -6.05 5.10
N ASP A 175 -12.53 -6.67 5.95
CA ASP A 175 -13.87 -6.19 6.32
C ASP A 175 -13.84 -4.76 6.88
N ASP A 176 -12.77 -4.38 7.59
CA ASP A 176 -12.58 -3.01 8.07
C ASP A 176 -12.37 -2.02 6.91
N ILE A 177 -11.47 -2.30 5.95
CA ILE A 177 -11.23 -1.37 4.83
C ILE A 177 -12.39 -1.35 3.83
N THR A 178 -13.11 -2.47 3.67
CA THR A 178 -14.29 -2.57 2.80
C THR A 178 -15.47 -1.77 3.34
N GLN A 179 -15.55 -1.50 4.65
CA GLN A 179 -16.54 -0.57 5.20
C GLN A 179 -16.38 0.86 4.67
N GLU A 180 -15.19 1.23 4.21
CA GLU A 180 -14.94 2.50 3.51
C GLU A 180 -15.01 2.33 1.99
N GLY A 181 -15.58 1.23 1.47
CA GLY A 181 -15.63 0.98 0.03
C GLY A 181 -14.25 0.76 -0.63
N VAL A 182 -13.21 0.44 0.14
CA VAL A 182 -11.85 0.21 -0.39
C VAL A 182 -11.58 -1.27 -0.63
N TYR A 183 -11.06 -1.57 -1.83
CA TYR A 183 -10.70 -2.90 -2.29
C TYR A 183 -9.22 -2.94 -2.60
N HIS A 184 -8.45 -3.76 -1.92
CA HIS A 184 -6.99 -3.70 -2.06
C HIS A 184 -6.48 -4.22 -3.42
N ASN A 185 -7.18 -5.19 -4.03
CA ASN A 185 -6.83 -5.92 -5.26
C ASN A 185 -5.48 -6.65 -5.29
N ASP A 186 -4.55 -6.36 -4.38
CA ASP A 186 -3.22 -6.98 -4.30
C ASP A 186 -2.92 -7.52 -2.89
N ILE A 187 -3.83 -8.35 -2.36
CA ILE A 187 -3.65 -8.96 -1.03
C ILE A 187 -2.66 -10.13 -1.14
N THR A 188 -1.38 -9.81 -1.05
CA THR A 188 -0.28 -10.77 -0.99
C THR A 188 0.35 -10.76 0.39
N ALA A 189 1.15 -11.77 0.71
CA ALA A 189 1.85 -11.78 2.00
C ALA A 189 2.94 -10.73 2.13
N PHE A 190 3.43 -10.17 1.01
CA PHE A 190 4.34 -9.04 1.03
C PHE A 190 3.63 -7.76 1.51
N ASN A 191 2.34 -7.65 1.19
CA ASN A 191 1.48 -6.52 1.55
C ASN A 191 0.77 -6.72 2.91
N ILE A 192 1.06 -7.83 3.60
CA ILE A 192 0.58 -8.11 4.96
C ILE A 192 1.75 -8.03 5.92
N LEU A 193 1.76 -7.02 6.78
CA LEU A 193 2.84 -6.78 7.72
C LEU A 193 2.40 -7.00 9.16
N GLY A 194 3.27 -7.61 9.97
CA GLY A 194 3.02 -7.86 11.38
C GLY A 194 3.04 -6.57 12.20
N VAL A 195 2.25 -6.52 13.27
CA VAL A 195 2.25 -5.41 14.22
C VAL A 195 2.56 -5.83 15.63
N SER A 196 3.24 -4.94 16.36
CA SER A 196 3.43 -5.10 17.79
C SER A 196 2.11 -4.89 18.53
N GLU A 197 1.62 -5.93 19.24
CA GLU A 197 0.33 -5.90 19.96
C GLU A 197 0.24 -4.77 21.00
N LYS A 198 1.39 -4.36 21.55
CA LYS A 198 1.49 -3.33 22.60
C LYS A 198 1.16 -1.91 22.11
N ALA A 199 1.24 -1.65 20.81
CA ALA A 199 1.15 -0.30 20.24
C ALA A 199 -0.16 -0.02 19.47
N ARG A 200 -1.02 -1.02 19.26
CA ARG A 200 -2.22 -0.92 18.41
C ARG A 200 -3.45 -0.44 19.16
N THR A 201 -4.41 0.13 18.46
CA THR A 201 -5.74 0.43 19.02
C THR A 201 -6.63 -0.81 18.89
N LEU A 202 -7.65 -0.95 19.74
CA LEU A 202 -8.66 -1.99 19.60
C LEU A 202 -9.51 -1.70 18.36
N CYS A 203 -9.68 -2.67 17.47
CA CYS A 203 -10.58 -2.50 16.34
C CYS A 203 -12.03 -2.38 16.85
N PRO A 204 -12.77 -1.30 16.49
CA PRO A 204 -14.14 -1.09 16.95
C PRO A 204 -15.12 -2.13 16.37
N CYS A 205 -14.91 -2.62 15.15
CA CYS A 205 -15.84 -3.55 14.50
C CYS A 205 -15.67 -4.99 14.99
N HIS A 206 -14.44 -5.39 15.30
CA HIS A 206 -14.10 -6.77 15.66
C HIS A 206 -13.84 -6.97 17.15
N ASN A 207 -13.84 -5.88 17.92
CA ASN A 207 -13.54 -5.86 19.36
C ASN A 207 -12.24 -6.62 19.71
N ARG A 208 -11.21 -6.48 18.87
CA ARG A 208 -9.91 -7.15 19.04
C ARG A 208 -8.76 -6.31 18.47
N ARG A 209 -7.54 -6.59 18.92
CA ARG A 209 -6.33 -6.02 18.33
C ARG A 209 -5.89 -6.90 17.18
N HIS A 210 -5.87 -6.35 15.97
CA HIS A 210 -5.33 -7.08 14.83
C HIS A 210 -3.83 -7.24 14.98
N LYS A 211 -3.31 -8.41 14.58
CA LYS A 211 -1.87 -8.73 14.59
C LYS A 211 -1.17 -8.40 13.29
N TRP A 212 -1.95 -8.03 12.27
CA TRP A 212 -1.50 -7.79 10.91
C TRP A 212 -2.12 -6.49 10.38
N CYS A 213 -1.49 -5.95 9.35
CA CYS A 213 -1.97 -4.78 8.61
C CYS A 213 -1.78 -4.97 7.13
N LEU A 214 -2.64 -4.31 6.37
CA LEU A 214 -2.46 -4.14 4.93
C LEU A 214 -1.71 -2.84 4.63
N VAL A 215 -0.86 -2.90 3.60
CA VAL A 215 -0.07 -1.82 3.01
C VAL A 215 -0.03 -2.00 1.51
N ASP A 216 0.44 -1.00 0.76
CA ASP A 216 0.55 -1.05 -0.72
C ASP A 216 -0.81 -0.97 -1.43
N PHE A 217 -1.48 0.17 -1.26
CA PHE A 217 -2.79 0.46 -1.83
C PHE A 217 -2.74 1.09 -3.23
N ASP A 218 -1.60 1.10 -3.90
CA ASP A 218 -1.44 1.69 -5.25
C ASP A 218 -2.36 1.00 -6.28
N ARG A 219 -2.67 -0.29 -6.09
CA ARG A 219 -3.61 -1.09 -6.91
C ARG A 219 -5.05 -1.15 -6.40
N ALA A 220 -5.36 -0.46 -5.29
CA ALA A 220 -6.67 -0.54 -4.69
C ALA A 220 -7.77 0.12 -5.54
N ASP A 221 -9.01 -0.34 -5.47
CA ASP A 221 -10.18 0.35 -5.99
C ASP A 221 -10.95 1.03 -4.85
N LYS A 222 -11.63 2.13 -5.18
CA LYS A 222 -12.61 2.77 -4.30
C LYS A 222 -13.97 2.69 -5.00
N ILE A 223 -14.96 2.16 -4.30
CA ILE A 223 -16.35 2.19 -4.73
C ILE A 223 -17.18 3.02 -3.76
N ASP A 224 -18.31 3.49 -4.26
CA ASP A 224 -19.39 4.02 -3.44
C ASP A 224 -20.32 2.87 -3.04
N PRO A 225 -20.34 2.46 -1.76
CA PRO A 225 -21.23 1.39 -1.32
C PRO A 225 -22.72 1.76 -1.45
N GLU A 226 -23.08 3.05 -1.46
CA GLU A 226 -24.47 3.51 -1.58
C GLU A 226 -24.96 3.52 -3.04
N ASN A 227 -24.05 3.71 -3.99
CA ASN A 227 -24.37 3.80 -5.42
C ASN A 227 -23.89 2.60 -6.28
N CYS A 228 -23.26 1.60 -5.67
CA CYS A 228 -22.78 0.42 -6.40
C CYS A 228 -23.88 -0.61 -6.70
N GLY A 229 -23.72 -1.32 -7.81
CA GLY A 229 -24.65 -2.37 -8.23
C GLY A 229 -24.51 -3.69 -7.44
N PRO A 230 -25.41 -4.65 -7.66
CA PRO A 230 -25.39 -5.93 -6.95
C PRO A 230 -24.13 -6.78 -7.19
N ASN A 231 -23.49 -6.65 -8.34
CA ASN A 231 -22.27 -7.42 -8.67
C ASN A 231 -21.06 -6.89 -7.90
N GLU A 232 -21.06 -5.61 -7.59
CA GLU A 232 -20.00 -4.87 -6.91
C GLU A 232 -20.08 -5.10 -5.40
N LEU A 233 -21.30 -5.08 -4.86
CA LEU A 233 -21.57 -5.56 -3.51
C LEU A 233 -21.16 -7.02 -3.35
N ARG A 234 -21.40 -7.85 -4.38
CA ARG A 234 -20.93 -9.24 -4.39
C ARG A 234 -19.41 -9.31 -4.44
N ARG A 235 -18.74 -8.50 -5.27
CA ARG A 235 -17.27 -8.39 -5.29
C ARG A 235 -16.75 -7.97 -3.91
N ALA A 236 -17.42 -7.03 -3.22
CA ALA A 236 -17.16 -6.61 -1.84
C ALA A 236 -17.14 -7.80 -0.90
N ALA A 237 -18.24 -8.54 -0.91
CA ALA A 237 -18.44 -9.69 -0.05
C ALA A 237 -17.39 -10.77 -0.33
N THR A 238 -16.94 -10.91 -1.57
CA THR A 238 -15.95 -11.93 -1.97
C THR A 238 -14.50 -11.54 -1.72
N GLN A 239 -14.14 -10.27 -1.47
CA GLN A 239 -12.73 -9.89 -1.25
C GLN A 239 -12.14 -10.64 -0.04
N GLY A 240 -12.92 -10.82 1.03
CA GLY A 240 -12.54 -11.63 2.18
C GLY A 240 -12.50 -13.15 1.90
N GLU A 241 -13.13 -13.61 0.83
CA GLU A 241 -13.18 -15.00 0.36
C GLU A 241 -12.01 -15.32 -0.58
N CYS A 242 -11.65 -14.40 -1.47
CA CYS A 242 -10.53 -14.51 -2.40
C CYS A 242 -9.17 -14.60 -1.73
N ILE A 243 -9.06 -14.13 -0.46
CA ILE A 243 -7.92 -14.42 0.40
C ILE A 243 -7.61 -15.92 0.25
N GLY A 244 -8.64 -16.79 0.34
CA GLY A 244 -8.68 -18.25 0.25
C GLY A 244 -8.23 -18.94 -1.05
N GLU A 245 -8.46 -18.34 -2.21
CA GLU A 245 -8.23 -18.96 -3.53
C GLU A 245 -6.91 -18.49 -4.15
N LEU A 246 -6.50 -17.25 -3.87
CA LEU A 246 -5.19 -16.73 -4.25
C LEU A 246 -4.04 -17.48 -3.55
N TRP A 247 -4.28 -18.14 -2.40
CA TRP A 247 -3.26 -18.92 -1.66
C TRP A 247 -2.66 -20.10 -2.46
N GLN A 248 -3.34 -20.67 -3.46
CA GLN A 248 -2.79 -21.83 -4.19
C GLN A 248 -1.92 -21.43 -5.39
N GLY A 249 -2.11 -20.22 -5.93
CA GLY A 249 -1.38 -19.74 -7.11
C GLY A 249 -0.27 -18.73 -6.83
N PHE A 250 -0.34 -18.00 -5.71
CA PHE A 250 0.61 -16.91 -5.42
C PHE A 250 1.91 -17.34 -4.74
N TRP A 251 1.90 -18.51 -4.11
CA TRP A 251 3.11 -19.09 -3.53
C TRP A 251 3.64 -20.11 -4.52
N GLY A 252 4.73 -19.79 -5.21
CA GLY A 252 5.47 -20.78 -5.97
C GLY A 252 5.70 -21.99 -5.08
N THR A 253 5.23 -23.16 -5.50
CA THR A 253 5.48 -24.44 -4.81
C THR A 253 6.97 -24.56 -4.55
N VAL A 254 7.37 -24.59 -3.28
CA VAL A 254 8.71 -25.00 -2.90
C VAL A 254 8.72 -26.52 -2.99
N GLU A 255 8.93 -27.04 -4.19
CA GLU A 255 9.45 -28.41 -4.32
C GLU A 255 10.90 -28.39 -3.81
N GLU A 256 11.16 -29.26 -2.83
CA GLU A 256 12.48 -29.59 -2.26
C GLU A 256 13.40 -30.22 -3.33
#